data_AF-A0A7X7BUC5-F1
#
_entry.id   AF-A0A7X7BUC5-F1
#
_cell.length_a   1.000
_cell.length_b   1.000
_cell.length_c   1.000
_cell.angle_alpha   90.00
_cell.angle_beta   90.00
_cell.angle_gamma   90.00
#
_symmetry.space_group_name_H-M   'P 1'
#
loop_
_entity.id
_entity.type
_entity.pdbx_description
1 polymer ?
#
loop_
_entity_poly.entity_id
_entity_poly.type
_entity_poly.pdbx_seq_one_letter_code
_entity_poly.pdbx_strand_id
1 'polypeptide(L)'
;MTRLIHRPLFLTTALLLALSSSPALAEKSATNGSSKPKQEASAPDEKTVEVNELLTVTIKGIRDELAYQNAYNATSLNFIDPDEMDNELRLRWLFNQGKEEILTSLEPFGYYKAKVSSSLAYQNGKWVAIYNVTPGEPIPLTKVNINLSGAGNDNWLLKRIAERTEIKEGDALQHEAY
;
A
#
# COMPACT_ATOMS: atom_id res chain seq x y z
N MET A 1 -19.27 -11.98 39.91
CA MET A 1 -19.19 -13.33 39.33
C MET A 1 -17.87 -13.43 38.60
N THR A 2 -17.01 -14.34 39.06
CA THR A 2 -15.57 -14.44 38.77
C THR A 2 -15.31 -15.70 37.97
N ARG A 3 -14.44 -15.62 36.95
CA ARG A 3 -13.65 -16.70 36.28
C ARG A 3 -12.94 -16.02 35.08
N LEU A 4 -11.63 -15.78 34.97
CA LEU A 4 -10.40 -16.49 35.36
C LEU A 4 -10.25 -17.86 34.67
N ILE A 5 -9.79 -17.82 33.40
CA ILE A 5 -9.33 -18.98 32.60
C ILE A 5 -8.18 -18.47 31.69
N HIS A 6 -6.92 -18.63 32.12
CA HIS A 6 -5.90 -19.56 31.61
C HIS A 6 -5.41 -19.34 30.15
N ARG A 7 -4.21 -18.74 30.01
CA ARG A 7 -3.35 -18.80 28.82
C ARG A 7 -2.20 -19.78 29.12
N PRO A 8 -1.94 -20.82 28.31
CA PRO A 8 -0.77 -21.66 28.51
C PRO A 8 0.50 -21.01 27.94
N LEU A 9 1.51 -20.98 28.79
CA LEU A 9 2.91 -20.63 28.60
C LEU A 9 3.62 -21.79 27.88
N PHE A 10 4.30 -21.57 26.75
CA PHE A 10 5.24 -22.55 26.19
C PHE A 10 6.66 -21.99 26.16
N LEU A 11 7.54 -22.69 26.87
CA LEU A 11 8.94 -22.40 27.11
C LEU A 11 9.80 -23.32 26.21
N THR A 12 10.71 -22.71 25.43
CA THR A 12 12.06 -23.15 25.00
C THR A 12 12.39 -24.64 24.82
N THR A 13 12.97 -25.01 23.67
CA THR A 13 14.25 -25.75 23.64
C THR A 13 15.00 -25.59 22.31
N ALA A 14 16.24 -25.11 22.37
CA ALA A 14 17.23 -25.19 21.31
C ALA A 14 17.99 -26.52 21.46
N LEU A 15 18.26 -27.22 20.35
CA LEU A 15 19.23 -28.32 20.36
C LEU A 15 20.05 -28.32 19.06
N LEU A 16 21.33 -28.01 19.24
CA LEU A 16 22.42 -28.05 18.28
C LEU A 16 23.10 -29.42 18.41
N LEU A 17 23.28 -30.18 17.33
CA LEU A 17 24.28 -31.26 17.29
C LEU A 17 24.84 -31.41 15.87
N ALA A 18 26.16 -31.30 15.76
CA ALA A 18 26.98 -31.56 14.59
C ALA A 18 27.96 -32.72 14.89
N LEU A 19 28.68 -33.19 13.85
CA LEU A 19 29.71 -34.26 13.72
C LEU A 19 29.15 -35.56 13.08
N SER A 20 29.79 -36.23 12.11
CA SER A 20 31.14 -36.15 11.53
C SER A 20 31.33 -37.12 10.31
N SER A 21 32.15 -36.71 9.32
CA SER A 21 33.12 -37.45 8.43
C SER A 21 32.70 -38.74 7.67
N SER A 22 33.04 -39.00 6.39
CA SER A 22 34.40 -39.15 5.78
C SER A 22 34.32 -39.50 4.25
N PRO A 23 35.40 -39.78 3.44
CA PRO A 23 35.87 -38.87 2.37
C PRO A 23 36.22 -39.48 0.97
N ALA A 24 36.69 -38.60 0.05
CA ALA A 24 37.79 -38.76 -0.94
C ALA A 24 37.59 -39.38 -2.36
N LEU A 25 37.78 -38.53 -3.38
CA LEU A 25 38.65 -38.57 -4.61
C LEU A 25 38.04 -37.55 -5.62
N ALA A 26 38.71 -36.58 -6.26
CA ALA A 26 40.11 -36.33 -6.56
C ALA A 26 40.37 -34.82 -6.86
N GLU A 27 41.61 -34.40 -6.59
CA GLU A 27 42.46 -33.29 -7.13
C GLU A 27 42.01 -32.58 -8.43
N LYS A 28 42.30 -31.29 -8.74
CA LYS A 28 43.16 -30.22 -8.19
C LYS A 28 42.98 -28.95 -9.05
N SER A 29 42.94 -27.78 -8.43
CA SER A 29 43.66 -26.54 -8.81
C SER A 29 42.88 -25.28 -8.41
N ALA A 30 43.52 -24.50 -7.54
CA ALA A 30 43.10 -23.23 -7.00
C ALA A 30 43.05 -22.13 -8.07
N THR A 31 42.12 -21.18 -7.92
CA THR A 31 42.42 -19.80 -7.49
C THR A 31 41.13 -19.04 -7.16
N ASN A 32 40.97 -18.77 -5.86
CA ASN A 32 40.59 -17.50 -5.22
C ASN A 32 39.50 -16.61 -5.85
N GLY A 33 38.39 -16.43 -5.12
CA GLY A 33 37.31 -15.49 -5.44
C GLY A 33 36.17 -15.58 -4.43
N SER A 34 36.41 -15.10 -3.21
CA SER A 34 35.41 -14.92 -2.16
C SER A 34 34.35 -13.89 -2.59
N SER A 35 33.05 -14.24 -2.54
CA SER A 35 31.91 -13.33 -2.27
C SER A 35 30.59 -14.09 -2.16
N LYS A 36 30.20 -14.35 -0.89
CA LYS A 36 28.87 -14.29 -0.25
C LYS A 36 27.58 -14.65 -1.05
N PRO A 37 26.66 -15.45 -0.47
CA PRO A 37 25.34 -15.73 -1.06
C PRO A 37 24.49 -14.45 -1.19
N LYS A 38 23.88 -14.31 -2.37
CA LYS A 38 22.90 -13.30 -2.74
C LYS A 38 21.67 -13.43 -1.82
N GLN A 39 21.48 -12.44 -0.94
CA GLN A 39 20.23 -12.25 -0.21
C GLN A 39 19.10 -12.06 -1.23
N GLU A 40 18.10 -12.92 -1.12
CA GLU A 40 16.83 -12.86 -1.81
C GLU A 40 16.12 -11.57 -1.39
N ALA A 41 15.78 -10.73 -2.36
CA ALA A 41 15.15 -9.45 -2.15
C ALA A 41 13.76 -9.66 -1.53
N SER A 42 13.52 -9.01 -0.39
CA SER A 42 12.21 -8.85 0.25
C SER A 42 11.16 -8.31 -0.74
N ALA A 43 9.98 -8.93 -0.75
CA ALA A 43 8.82 -8.53 -1.55
C ALA A 43 8.39 -7.07 -1.27
N PRO A 44 7.84 -6.33 -2.26
CA PRO A 44 7.56 -4.91 -2.13
C PRO A 44 6.23 -4.64 -1.41
N ASP A 45 6.27 -3.77 -0.39
CA ASP A 45 5.21 -2.88 0.07
C ASP A 45 3.79 -3.50 0.19
N GLU A 46 3.61 -4.47 1.09
CA GLU A 46 2.29 -5.04 1.45
C GLU A 46 1.70 -4.30 2.66
N LYS A 47 0.58 -3.58 2.45
CA LYS A 47 -0.22 -3.01 3.55
C LYS A 47 -1.54 -3.77 3.68
N THR A 48 -1.69 -4.49 4.79
CA THR A 48 -2.91 -5.21 5.15
C THR A 48 -3.60 -4.48 6.28
N VAL A 49 -4.89 -4.19 6.12
CA VAL A 49 -5.70 -3.61 7.19
C VAL A 49 -6.79 -4.61 7.59
N GLU A 50 -6.72 -5.05 8.84
CA GLU A 50 -7.79 -5.82 9.47
C GLU A 50 -8.96 -4.86 9.72
N VAL A 51 -10.06 -5.01 8.98
CA VAL A 51 -11.24 -4.16 9.13
C VAL A 51 -12.05 -4.58 10.35
N ASN A 52 -12.23 -5.90 10.55
CA ASN A 52 -12.73 -6.50 11.79
C ASN A 52 -12.44 -8.02 11.84
N GLU A 53 -12.93 -8.73 12.86
CA GLU A 53 -12.73 -10.19 13.02
C GLU A 53 -13.33 -11.01 11.86
N LEU A 54 -14.31 -10.46 11.14
CA LEU A 54 -15.09 -11.14 10.09
C LEU A 54 -14.71 -10.71 8.66
N LEU A 55 -13.94 -9.63 8.49
CA LEU A 55 -13.50 -9.10 7.20
C LEU A 55 -12.08 -8.54 7.27
N THR A 56 -11.23 -9.00 6.36
CA THR A 56 -9.94 -8.40 6.05
C THR A 56 -10.02 -7.71 4.70
N VAL A 57 -9.59 -6.44 4.64
CA VAL A 57 -9.45 -5.70 3.39
C VAL A 57 -7.99 -5.34 3.17
N THR A 58 -7.45 -5.69 2.01
CA THR A 58 -6.05 -5.46 1.67
C THR A 58 -5.96 -4.66 0.39
N ILE A 59 -5.26 -3.53 0.42
CA ILE A 59 -4.97 -2.70 -0.76
C ILE A 59 -3.47 -2.74 -1.01
N LYS A 60 -3.05 -3.26 -2.17
CA LYS A 60 -1.64 -3.45 -2.53
C LYS A 60 -1.23 -2.58 -3.72
N GLY A 61 0.05 -2.25 -3.80
CA GLY A 61 0.65 -1.63 -4.99
C GLY A 61 0.60 -0.10 -5.04
N ILE A 62 0.15 0.56 -3.97
CA ILE A 62 0.25 2.01 -3.79
C ILE A 62 1.44 2.29 -2.86
N ARG A 63 2.49 2.92 -3.39
CA ARG A 63 3.73 3.18 -2.65
C ARG A 63 3.72 4.54 -1.94
N ASP A 64 3.05 5.51 -2.56
CA ASP A 64 2.84 6.83 -1.98
C ASP A 64 1.92 6.72 -0.77
N GLU A 65 2.35 7.25 0.38
CA GLU A 65 1.62 7.12 1.63
C GLU A 65 0.30 7.89 1.59
N LEU A 66 0.29 9.11 1.05
CA LEU A 66 -0.90 9.95 1.02
C LEU A 66 -1.94 9.37 0.05
N ALA A 67 -1.48 8.91 -1.12
CA ALA A 67 -2.33 8.22 -2.08
C ALA A 67 -2.92 6.93 -1.49
N TYR A 68 -2.14 6.18 -0.71
CA TYR A 68 -2.62 4.99 -0.02
C TYR A 68 -3.69 5.34 1.03
N GLN A 69 -3.45 6.35 1.86
CA GLN A 69 -4.41 6.78 2.89
C GLN A 69 -5.71 7.29 2.25
N ASN A 70 -5.62 8.03 1.14
CA ASN A 70 -6.81 8.48 0.42
C ASN A 70 -7.61 7.30 -0.14
N ALA A 71 -6.95 6.32 -0.75
CA ALA A 71 -7.59 5.10 -1.24
C ALA A 71 -8.23 4.27 -0.12
N TYR A 72 -7.54 4.14 1.02
CA TYR A 72 -8.08 3.48 2.19
C TYR A 72 -9.35 4.19 2.71
N ASN A 73 -9.31 5.52 2.87
CA ASN A 73 -10.42 6.30 3.40
C ASN A 73 -11.61 6.38 2.42
N ALA A 74 -11.35 6.37 1.11
CA ALA A 74 -12.39 6.38 0.09
C ALA A 74 -13.11 5.02 -0.06
N THR A 75 -12.46 3.92 0.32
CA THR A 75 -13.02 2.57 0.15
C THR A 75 -14.08 2.29 1.21
N SER A 76 -15.35 2.36 0.84
CA SER A 76 -16.49 2.19 1.75
C SER A 76 -16.49 0.83 2.46
N LEU A 77 -15.95 -0.21 1.80
CA LEU A 77 -15.84 -1.55 2.40
C LEU A 77 -14.98 -1.56 3.68
N ASN A 78 -14.03 -0.63 3.83
CA ASN A 78 -13.21 -0.52 5.05
C ASN A 78 -14.00 -0.05 6.27
N PHE A 79 -15.20 0.49 6.06
CA PHE A 79 -16.05 1.06 7.11
C PHE A 79 -17.45 0.44 7.10
N ILE A 80 -17.59 -0.78 6.55
CA ILE A 80 -18.85 -1.51 6.59
C ILE A 80 -19.29 -1.74 8.04
N ASP A 81 -20.56 -1.49 8.32
CA ASP A 81 -21.14 -1.77 9.63
C ASP A 81 -21.13 -3.29 9.88
N PRO A 82 -20.64 -3.78 11.03
CA PRO A 82 -20.69 -5.20 11.37
C PRO A 82 -22.08 -5.84 11.19
N ASP A 83 -23.15 -5.10 11.49
CA ASP A 83 -24.52 -5.60 11.36
C ASP A 83 -24.94 -5.78 9.88
N GLU A 84 -24.30 -5.06 8.95
CA GLU A 84 -24.52 -5.21 7.50
C GLU A 84 -23.69 -6.35 6.88
N MET A 85 -22.74 -6.95 7.61
CA MET A 85 -21.84 -7.97 7.05
C MET A 85 -22.51 -9.30 6.74
N ASP A 86 -23.57 -9.64 7.48
CA ASP A 86 -24.38 -10.84 7.22
C ASP A 86 -25.17 -10.72 5.91
N ASN A 87 -25.30 -9.51 5.37
CA ASN A 87 -25.89 -9.27 4.06
C ASN A 87 -24.83 -9.41 2.96
N GLU A 88 -24.68 -10.64 2.46
CA GLU A 88 -23.71 -10.94 1.40
C GLU A 88 -23.89 -10.06 0.14
N LEU A 89 -25.12 -9.72 -0.23
CA LEU A 89 -25.38 -8.85 -1.39
C LEU A 89 -24.81 -7.44 -1.17
N ARG A 90 -24.99 -6.89 0.03
CA ARG A 90 -24.44 -5.58 0.42
C ARG A 90 -22.92 -5.60 0.43
N LEU A 91 -22.32 -6.62 1.04
CA LEU A 91 -20.86 -6.78 1.09
C LEU A 91 -20.26 -6.90 -0.31
N ARG A 92 -20.86 -7.70 -1.20
CA ARG A 92 -20.40 -7.84 -2.59
C ARG A 92 -20.57 -6.55 -3.38
N TRP A 93 -21.65 -5.80 -3.16
CA TRP A 93 -21.86 -4.51 -3.78
C TRP A 93 -20.78 -3.50 -3.36
N LEU A 94 -20.53 -3.36 -2.05
CA LEU A 94 -19.45 -2.51 -1.51
C LEU A 94 -18.07 -2.93 -2.04
N PHE A 95 -17.82 -4.25 -2.13
CA PHE A 95 -16.59 -4.77 -2.71
C PHE A 95 -16.41 -4.39 -4.19
N ASN A 96 -17.48 -4.45 -4.98
CA ASN A 96 -17.41 -4.05 -6.38
C ASN A 96 -17.21 -2.54 -6.53
N GLN A 97 -17.90 -1.75 -5.70
CA GLN A 97 -17.76 -0.29 -5.66
C GLN A 97 -16.35 0.15 -5.24
N GLY A 98 -15.71 -0.58 -4.32
CA GLY A 98 -14.36 -0.29 -3.84
C GLY A 98 -13.31 -0.14 -4.95
N LYS A 99 -13.50 -0.82 -6.10
CA LYS A 99 -12.62 -0.61 -7.27
C LYS A 99 -12.67 0.82 -7.79
N GLU A 100 -13.87 1.36 -7.96
CA GLU A 100 -14.09 2.70 -8.51
C GLU A 100 -13.70 3.78 -7.50
N GLU A 101 -13.97 3.54 -6.20
CA GLU A 101 -13.54 4.41 -5.11
C GLU A 101 -12.03 4.55 -5.06
N ILE A 102 -11.30 3.42 -5.12
CA ILE A 102 -9.83 3.43 -5.15
C ILE A 102 -9.34 4.18 -6.38
N LEU A 103 -9.87 3.91 -7.58
CA LEU A 103 -9.45 4.60 -8.79
C LEU A 103 -9.63 6.12 -8.68
N THR A 104 -10.82 6.56 -8.26
CA THR A 104 -11.14 7.99 -8.11
C THR A 104 -10.26 8.66 -7.07
N SER A 105 -9.97 7.97 -5.96
CA SER A 105 -9.08 8.49 -4.90
C SER A 105 -7.63 8.69 -5.34
N LEU A 106 -7.20 8.04 -6.42
CA LEU A 106 -5.83 8.13 -6.92
C LEU A 106 -5.65 9.21 -8.00
N GLU A 107 -6.76 9.68 -8.60
CA GLU A 107 -6.75 10.81 -9.54
C GLU A 107 -6.08 12.07 -8.99
N PRO A 108 -6.32 12.51 -7.73
CA PRO A 108 -5.66 13.69 -7.20
C PRO A 108 -4.15 13.53 -7.01
N PHE A 109 -3.59 12.34 -7.21
CA PHE A 109 -2.15 12.07 -7.18
C PHE A 109 -1.57 11.83 -8.60
N GLY A 110 -2.37 12.09 -9.64
CA GLY A 110 -1.93 12.02 -11.03
C GLY A 110 -2.07 10.63 -11.66
N TYR A 111 -2.65 9.66 -10.96
CA TYR A 111 -2.77 8.27 -11.41
C TYR A 111 -4.04 8.00 -12.25
N TYR A 112 -4.33 8.84 -13.24
CA TYR A 112 -5.52 8.70 -14.11
C TYR A 112 -5.56 7.41 -14.95
N LYS A 113 -4.42 6.71 -15.07
CA LYS A 113 -4.31 5.43 -15.78
C LYS A 113 -4.18 4.24 -14.82
N ALA A 114 -4.47 4.45 -13.54
CA ALA A 114 -4.45 3.39 -12.54
C ALA A 114 -5.36 2.24 -12.97
N LYS A 115 -4.94 1.02 -12.62
CA LYS A 115 -5.74 -0.19 -12.81
C LYS A 115 -5.90 -0.89 -11.48
N VAL A 116 -7.11 -1.34 -11.18
CA VAL A 116 -7.40 -2.13 -9.99
C VAL A 116 -7.95 -3.48 -10.42
N SER A 117 -7.29 -4.54 -9.99
CA SER A 117 -7.86 -5.89 -10.00
C SER A 117 -8.27 -6.23 -8.57
N SER A 118 -9.33 -7.01 -8.38
CA SER A 118 -9.73 -7.41 -7.04
C SER A 118 -10.28 -8.83 -6.98
N SER A 119 -10.17 -9.42 -5.79
CA SER A 119 -10.71 -10.74 -5.46
C SER A 119 -11.40 -10.69 -4.10
N LEU A 120 -12.53 -11.38 -4.01
CA LEU A 120 -13.26 -11.58 -2.77
C LEU A 120 -13.41 -13.08 -2.54
N ALA A 121 -12.97 -13.55 -1.37
CA ALA A 121 -13.10 -14.95 -0.97
C ALA A 121 -13.63 -15.06 0.46
N TYR A 122 -14.37 -16.13 0.74
CA TYR A 122 -14.75 -16.50 2.10
C TYR A 122 -13.90 -17.70 2.53
N GLN A 123 -13.06 -17.52 3.55
CA GLN A 123 -12.09 -18.52 3.99
C GLN A 123 -11.98 -18.49 5.52
N ASN A 124 -11.95 -19.67 6.14
CA ASN A 124 -11.78 -19.81 7.60
C ASN A 124 -12.80 -18.99 8.43
N GLY A 125 -14.04 -18.87 7.95
CA GLY A 125 -15.09 -18.08 8.61
C GLY A 125 -14.98 -16.56 8.42
N LYS A 126 -14.04 -16.08 7.59
CA LYS A 126 -13.74 -14.66 7.36
C LYS A 126 -13.84 -14.30 5.89
N TRP A 127 -14.37 -13.13 5.58
CA TRP A 127 -14.27 -12.53 4.25
C TRP A 127 -12.88 -11.92 4.05
N VAL A 128 -12.30 -12.17 2.88
CA VAL A 128 -10.99 -11.65 2.48
C VAL A 128 -11.15 -10.92 1.15
N ALA A 129 -11.09 -9.59 1.21
CA ALA A 129 -11.12 -8.70 0.06
C ALA A 129 -9.71 -8.19 -0.24
N ILE A 130 -9.24 -8.39 -1.48
CA ILE A 130 -7.92 -7.95 -1.92
C ILE A 130 -8.08 -7.08 -3.15
N TYR A 131 -7.54 -5.87 -3.11
CA TYR A 131 -7.40 -4.96 -4.24
C TYR A 131 -5.92 -4.85 -4.60
N ASN A 132 -5.56 -5.24 -5.82
CA ASN A 132 -4.23 -5.06 -6.37
C ASN A 132 -4.25 -3.87 -7.32
N VAL A 133 -3.59 -2.80 -6.91
CA VAL A 133 -3.53 -1.53 -7.64
C VAL A 133 -2.23 -1.46 -8.43
N THR A 134 -2.34 -1.03 -9.67
CA THR A 134 -1.21 -0.64 -10.52
C THR A 134 -1.40 0.83 -10.87
N PRO A 135 -0.79 1.76 -10.12
CA PRO A 135 -1.01 3.20 -10.30
C PRO A 135 -0.56 3.72 -11.68
N GLY A 136 0.49 3.10 -12.26
CA GLY A 136 1.14 3.59 -13.48
C GLY A 136 2.08 4.76 -13.21
N GLU A 137 2.61 5.38 -14.26
CA GLU A 137 3.36 6.63 -14.12
C GLU A 137 2.39 7.80 -13.92
N PRO A 138 2.63 8.66 -12.91
CA PRO A 138 1.80 9.84 -12.70
C PRO A 138 1.94 10.80 -13.88
N ILE A 139 0.84 11.45 -14.26
CA ILE A 139 0.88 12.45 -15.34
C ILE A 139 1.63 13.68 -14.83
N PRO A 140 2.70 14.14 -15.52
CA PRO A 140 3.45 15.31 -15.10
C PRO A 140 2.73 16.61 -15.48
N LEU A 141 2.90 17.65 -14.66
CA LEU A 141 2.52 19.02 -14.98
C LEU A 141 3.32 19.51 -16.20
N THR A 142 2.65 19.77 -17.32
CA THR A 142 3.33 20.19 -18.55
C THR A 142 3.64 21.69 -18.58
N LYS A 143 2.80 22.52 -17.92
CA LYS A 143 2.99 23.97 -17.86
C LYS A 143 2.34 24.55 -16.61
N VAL A 144 3.08 25.36 -15.85
CA VAL A 144 2.56 26.06 -14.67
C VAL A 144 2.64 27.57 -14.92
N ASN A 145 1.49 28.23 -15.10
CA ASN A 145 1.42 29.69 -15.22
C ASN A 145 0.65 30.27 -14.05
N ILE A 146 1.32 31.01 -13.17
CA ILE A 146 0.68 31.74 -12.07
C ILE A 146 0.57 33.20 -12.48
N ASN A 147 -0.66 33.69 -12.65
CA ASN A 147 -0.93 35.09 -12.97
C ASN A 147 -1.70 35.74 -11.82
N LEU A 148 -1.21 36.89 -11.36
CA LEU A 148 -1.94 37.74 -10.42
C LEU A 148 -2.78 38.75 -11.21
N SER A 149 -4.07 38.87 -10.86
CA SER A 149 -4.99 39.80 -11.51
C SER A 149 -5.81 40.58 -10.48
N GLY A 150 -6.35 41.74 -10.89
CA GLY A 150 -7.16 42.60 -10.02
C GLY A 150 -6.34 43.41 -9.01
N ALA A 151 -6.97 43.80 -7.89
CA ALA A 151 -6.37 44.69 -6.89
C ALA A 151 -5.07 44.17 -6.25
N GLY A 152 -4.85 42.86 -6.28
CA GLY A 152 -3.65 42.21 -5.75
C GLY A 152 -2.46 42.16 -6.73
N ASN A 153 -2.62 42.60 -7.98
CA ASN A 153 -1.59 42.45 -9.01
C ASN A 153 -0.28 43.14 -8.64
N ASP A 154 -0.31 44.28 -7.95
CA ASP A 154 0.89 45.01 -7.53
C ASP A 154 1.32 44.76 -6.08
N ASN A 155 0.65 43.82 -5.41
CA ASN A 155 1.01 43.45 -4.04
C ASN A 155 2.30 42.61 -4.05
N TRP A 156 3.39 43.20 -3.56
CA TRP A 156 4.71 42.58 -3.52
C TRP A 156 4.74 41.25 -2.71
N LEU A 157 3.87 41.10 -1.70
CA LEU A 157 3.77 39.88 -0.92
C LEU A 157 3.16 38.76 -1.77
N LEU A 158 2.11 39.06 -2.53
CA LEU A 158 1.47 38.09 -3.43
C LEU A 158 2.41 37.69 -4.57
N LYS A 159 3.16 38.65 -5.15
CA LYS A 159 4.20 38.36 -6.15
C LYS A 159 5.26 37.41 -5.59
N ARG A 160 5.75 37.68 -4.38
CA ARG A 160 6.74 36.83 -3.70
C ARG A 160 6.22 35.41 -3.43
N ILE A 161 4.94 35.24 -3.08
CA ILE A 161 4.35 33.92 -2.87
C ILE A 161 4.24 33.17 -4.21
N ALA A 162 3.76 33.84 -5.26
CA ALA A 162 3.67 33.26 -6.60
C ALA A 162 5.05 32.81 -7.13
N GLU A 163 6.09 33.62 -6.93
CA GLU A 163 7.47 33.30 -7.31
C GLU A 163 8.08 32.15 -6.48
N ARG A 164 7.59 31.92 -5.27
CA ARG A 164 8.09 30.90 -4.34
C ARG A 164 7.26 29.63 -4.33
N THR A 165 6.32 29.48 -5.26
CA THR A 165 5.58 28.23 -5.39
C THR A 165 6.55 27.06 -5.54
N GLU A 166 6.28 25.98 -4.83
CA GLU A 166 7.05 24.75 -4.94
C GLU A 166 6.62 23.91 -6.14
N ILE A 167 5.46 24.23 -6.74
CA ILE A 167 4.90 23.56 -7.91
C ILE A 167 5.67 23.93 -9.17
N LYS A 168 6.27 22.94 -9.83
CA LYS A 168 7.10 23.09 -11.02
C LYS A 168 6.58 22.25 -12.19
N GLU A 169 6.95 22.68 -13.39
CA GLU A 169 6.79 21.84 -14.57
C GLU A 169 7.59 20.54 -14.40
N GLY A 170 6.98 19.41 -14.74
CA GLY A 170 7.54 18.07 -14.53
C GLY A 170 7.15 17.42 -13.20
N ASP A 171 6.61 18.16 -12.24
CA ASP A 171 6.09 17.56 -11.00
C ASP A 171 4.89 16.66 -11.33
N ALA A 172 4.70 15.59 -10.55
CA ALA A 172 3.48 14.79 -10.61
C ALA A 172 2.27 15.70 -10.32
N LEU A 173 1.22 15.60 -11.14
CA LEU A 173 -0.03 16.34 -10.90
C LEU A 173 -0.61 15.91 -9.55
N GLN A 174 -0.47 16.80 -8.56
CA GLN A 174 -1.06 16.67 -7.23
C GLN A 174 -2.22 17.66 -7.13
N HIS A 175 -3.45 17.16 -7.29
CA HIS A 175 -4.68 17.95 -7.17
C HIS A 175 -5.01 18.32 -5.72
N GLU A 176 -4.34 17.73 -4.71
CA GLU A 176 -4.44 18.15 -3.30
C GLU A 176 -3.94 19.60 -3.06
N ALA A 177 -3.28 20.23 -4.02
CA ALA A 177 -2.70 21.56 -3.89
C ALA A 177 -3.65 22.75 -4.17
N TYR A 178 -4.98 22.54 -4.15
CA TYR A 178 -5.98 23.59 -4.41
C TYR A 178 -6.83 23.94 -3.19
#